data_AF-A0A7T8HEW5-F1
#
_entry.id   AF-A0A7T8HEW5-F1
#
_cell.length_a   1.000
_cell.length_b   1.000
_cell.length_c   1.000
_cell.angle_alpha   90.00
_cell.angle_beta   90.00
_cell.angle_gamma   90.00
#
_symmetry.space_group_name_H-M   'P 1'
#
loop_
_entity.id
_entity.type
_entity.pdbx_description
1 polymer ?
#
loop_
_entity_poly.entity_id
_entity_poly.type
_entity_poly.pdbx_seq_one_letter_code
_entity_poly.pdbx_strand_id
1 'polypeptide(L)'
;MLYDPTSSLVPDDSPSSPAASLCRSGNTKKSLSIRMEGFGLPYTDSDSDDSEITEEVVDPSPSNGWWEIDPHNMQSPPPAFDFKADPKLNVSLDESSSPLKYFELFIDDFLIHILVEETNAFSRDFQGKEGASYAKNKGNENIHWAPSFNDVVSLPKQEWYWSKRDSLHIPIFSKIMTRDRFRSIMKYWHLCEGPKMGEIVELIRRKCSMVLVPSKSLLVEETMQIFKSRLGWKQYVPMKRSYEGGSSYALIEAHSGYICNFLFYVGKDTPFMEETRSFSKSSRIVLELMRDLFDKGYCLALDTPFSSASLADYLVSRATDVIGNLIPDRKDLPPDLERRKLLKDDVIAYQRGKLMALKWQGKRALSALSTIHNVSMQTMKFKRGKDCYKPILLFDINQ
;
A
#
# COMPACT_ATOMS: atom_id res chain seq x y z
N MET A 1 -60.68 3.60 23.25
CA MET A 1 -60.76 4.59 24.35
C MET A 1 -60.64 3.82 25.65
N LEU A 2 -59.77 4.34 26.51
CA LEU A 2 -59.43 3.98 27.91
C LEU A 2 -60.39 3.04 28.65
N TYR A 3 -59.85 2.05 29.38
CA TYR A 3 -59.85 2.06 30.86
C TYR A 3 -59.14 0.80 31.40
N ASP A 4 -58.07 1.03 32.18
CA ASP A 4 -57.55 0.15 33.24
C ASP A 4 -58.09 0.75 34.56
N PRO A 5 -58.41 -0.03 35.63
CA PRO A 5 -57.36 -0.26 36.65
C PRO A 5 -57.49 -1.52 37.56
N THR A 6 -56.33 -1.95 38.05
CA THR A 6 -55.96 -2.36 39.44
C THR A 6 -56.12 -3.79 39.98
N SER A 7 -54.93 -4.33 40.34
CA SER A 7 -54.52 -4.88 41.65
C SER A 7 -54.85 -6.34 42.03
N SER A 8 -53.81 -7.19 42.14
CA SER A 8 -53.35 -7.77 43.44
C SER A 8 -52.20 -8.80 43.32
N LEU A 9 -51.08 -8.48 43.98
CA LEU A 9 -50.19 -9.28 44.86
C LEU A 9 -49.99 -10.82 44.66
N VAL A 10 -48.80 -11.18 44.13
CA VAL A 10 -47.70 -12.09 44.60
C VAL A 10 -47.93 -12.85 45.94
N PRO A 11 -47.57 -14.16 46.13
CA PRO A 11 -46.18 -14.73 46.19
C PRO A 11 -45.96 -16.10 45.51
N ASP A 12 -44.84 -16.36 44.84
CA ASP A 12 -43.45 -16.67 45.29
C ASP A 12 -43.25 -18.17 45.50
N ASP A 13 -42.36 -18.78 44.68
CA ASP A 13 -41.51 -19.94 45.00
C ASP A 13 -40.79 -20.45 43.73
N SER A 14 -39.54 -20.01 43.57
CA SER A 14 -38.47 -20.74 42.86
C SER A 14 -38.12 -22.03 43.65
N PRO A 15 -37.56 -23.13 43.09
CA PRO A 15 -36.40 -23.10 42.18
C PRO A 15 -36.30 -24.25 41.13
N SER A 16 -35.37 -24.10 40.19
CA SER A 16 -34.48 -25.14 39.61
C SER A 16 -34.24 -24.95 38.11
N SER A 17 -32.95 -24.84 37.74
CA SER A 17 -32.41 -25.15 36.42
C SER A 17 -31.90 -26.59 36.48
N PRO A 18 -31.95 -27.40 35.40
CA PRO A 18 -30.84 -27.37 34.44
C PRO A 18 -31.14 -27.78 32.97
N ALA A 19 -30.24 -27.31 32.09
CA ALA A 19 -29.69 -28.01 30.92
C ALA A 19 -30.46 -28.13 29.57
N ALA A 20 -29.79 -27.60 28.53
CA ALA A 20 -29.32 -28.29 27.30
C ALA A 20 -29.97 -28.00 25.92
N SER A 21 -29.09 -27.54 25.01
CA SER A 21 -29.05 -27.73 23.54
C SER A 21 -30.09 -26.96 22.71
N LEU A 22 -29.82 -26.38 21.53
CA LEU A 22 -28.82 -26.69 20.50
C LEU A 22 -28.17 -25.41 19.93
N CYS A 23 -26.86 -25.46 19.76
CA CYS A 23 -26.14 -24.64 18.79
C CYS A 23 -26.45 -25.12 17.36
N ARG A 24 -26.76 -24.20 16.45
CA ARG A 24 -26.50 -24.36 15.02
C ARG A 24 -25.59 -23.23 14.56
N SER A 25 -24.41 -23.62 14.10
CA SER A 25 -23.37 -22.79 13.53
C SER A 25 -23.84 -22.14 12.22
N GLY A 26 -23.87 -20.80 12.19
CA GLY A 26 -23.92 -20.02 10.96
C GLY A 26 -22.54 -19.44 10.68
N ASN A 27 -21.74 -20.15 9.88
CA ASN A 27 -20.49 -19.65 9.33
C ASN A 27 -20.77 -18.41 8.47
N THR A 28 -20.42 -17.22 8.96
CA THR A 28 -20.37 -16.01 8.11
C THR A 28 -18.92 -15.68 7.83
N LYS A 29 -18.43 -16.09 6.65
CA LYS A 29 -17.23 -15.51 6.04
C LYS A 29 -17.50 -14.03 5.79
N LYS A 30 -17.14 -13.16 6.73
CA LYS A 30 -17.01 -11.73 6.47
C LYS A 30 -15.71 -11.51 5.69
N SER A 31 -15.83 -11.55 4.36
CA SER A 31 -14.87 -10.95 3.44
C SER A 31 -14.68 -9.49 3.85
N LEU A 32 -13.50 -9.16 4.39
CA LEU A 32 -13.05 -7.78 4.55
C LEU A 32 -12.80 -7.21 3.14
N SER A 33 -13.85 -6.67 2.52
CA SER A 33 -13.71 -5.85 1.33
C SER A 33 -13.10 -4.51 1.75
N ILE A 34 -11.79 -4.34 1.58
CA ILE A 34 -11.18 -3.02 1.59
C ILE A 34 -11.65 -2.34 0.30
N ARG A 35 -12.57 -1.39 0.44
CA ARG A 35 -13.06 -0.58 -0.66
C ARG A 35 -12.02 0.49 -0.93
N MET A 36 -11.11 0.26 -1.87
CA MET A 36 -10.23 1.30 -2.39
C MET A 36 -11.09 2.26 -3.22
N GLU A 37 -11.43 3.42 -2.64
CA GLU A 37 -12.01 4.51 -3.43
C GLU A 37 -10.88 5.22 -4.18
N GLY A 38 -10.74 4.88 -5.47
CA GLY A 38 -9.89 5.62 -6.41
C GLY A 38 -10.42 7.04 -6.59
N PHE A 39 -9.78 8.00 -5.93
CA PHE A 39 -9.99 9.42 -6.18
C PHE A 39 -9.19 9.85 -7.41
N GLY A 40 -9.79 9.68 -8.59
CA GLY A 40 -9.34 10.37 -9.79
C GLY A 40 -9.61 11.88 -9.67
N LEU A 41 -8.58 12.64 -9.27
CA LEU A 41 -8.57 14.09 -9.30
C LEU A 41 -7.26 14.58 -9.95
N PRO A 42 -7.28 15.72 -10.67
CA PRO A 42 -6.17 16.17 -11.49
C PRO A 42 -4.98 16.56 -10.61
N TYR A 43 -3.87 15.85 -10.79
CA TYR A 43 -2.57 16.18 -10.21
C TYR A 43 -1.99 17.35 -11.00
N THR A 44 -1.87 18.53 -10.38
CA THR A 44 -1.08 19.64 -10.93
C THR A 44 0.28 19.59 -10.26
N ASP A 45 1.32 19.27 -11.04
CA ASP A 45 2.71 19.33 -10.57
C ASP A 45 3.06 20.80 -10.30
N SER A 46 3.13 21.14 -9.02
CA SER A 46 3.64 22.43 -8.56
C SER A 46 4.45 22.14 -7.31
N ASP A 47 5.66 21.64 -7.51
CA ASP A 47 6.78 21.84 -6.59
C ASP A 47 8.05 21.90 -7.43
N SER A 48 8.32 23.11 -7.92
CA SER A 48 9.59 23.52 -8.51
C SER A 48 10.64 23.57 -7.41
N ASP A 49 11.56 22.61 -7.44
CA ASP A 49 12.91 22.77 -6.92
C ASP A 49 13.86 22.02 -7.86
N ASP A 50 13.79 22.40 -9.14
CA ASP A 50 14.74 22.00 -10.17
C ASP A 50 15.98 22.88 -10.03
N SER A 51 17.04 22.29 -9.49
CA SER A 51 18.38 22.83 -9.72
C SER A 51 18.69 22.71 -11.21
N GLU A 52 18.77 23.87 -11.87
CA GLU A 52 19.05 24.07 -13.30
C GLU A 52 20.12 23.11 -13.83
N ILE A 53 19.68 22.20 -14.70
CA ILE A 53 20.52 21.66 -15.77
C ILE A 53 19.90 22.19 -17.05
N THR A 54 20.64 23.03 -17.77
CA THR A 54 20.24 23.58 -19.06
C THR A 54 20.06 22.45 -20.07
N GLU A 55 18.81 22.05 -20.34
CA GLU A 55 18.49 21.15 -21.45
C GLU A 55 18.44 21.94 -22.76
N GLU A 56 19.26 21.55 -23.73
CA GLU A 56 19.18 22.05 -25.11
C GLU A 56 17.81 21.73 -25.71
N VAL A 57 17.17 22.76 -26.27
CA VAL A 57 15.91 22.64 -26.99
C VAL A 57 16.18 21.90 -28.30
N VAL A 58 15.87 20.61 -28.33
CA VAL A 58 15.79 19.82 -29.56
C VAL A 58 14.38 19.96 -30.13
N ASP A 59 14.30 20.45 -31.36
CA ASP A 59 13.07 20.62 -32.14
C ASP A 59 12.23 19.32 -32.19
N PRO A 60 10.88 19.37 -32.08
CA PRO A 60 10.06 18.17 -32.07
C PRO A 60 9.99 17.54 -33.47
N SER A 61 10.80 16.51 -33.68
CA SER A 61 10.73 15.60 -34.83
C SER A 61 9.39 14.85 -34.86
N PRO A 62 8.87 14.43 -36.04
CA PRO A 62 7.56 13.82 -36.17
C PRO A 62 7.56 12.43 -35.51
N SER A 63 6.78 12.30 -34.43
CA SER A 63 6.47 11.08 -33.67
C SER A 63 7.69 10.27 -33.23
N ASN A 64 7.99 10.26 -31.92
CA ASN A 64 8.91 9.30 -31.28
C ASN A 64 8.44 7.84 -31.44
N GLY A 65 8.30 7.32 -32.66
CA GLY A 65 7.86 5.96 -33.00
C GLY A 65 6.36 5.68 -32.84
N TRP A 66 5.51 6.69 -32.66
CA TRP A 66 4.07 6.52 -32.46
C TRP A 66 3.28 6.56 -33.77
N TRP A 67 2.36 5.62 -33.97
CA TRP A 67 1.36 5.69 -35.03
C TRP A 67 -0.06 5.61 -34.47
N GLU A 68 -1.00 6.31 -35.10
CA GLU A 68 -2.42 6.28 -34.70
C GLU A 68 -3.05 4.93 -35.08
N ILE A 69 -3.88 4.39 -34.17
CA ILE A 69 -4.62 3.14 -34.40
C ILE A 69 -5.96 3.50 -35.05
N ASP A 70 -6.27 2.90 -36.20
CA ASP A 70 -7.61 2.95 -36.78
C ASP A 70 -8.58 2.06 -35.98
N PRO A 71 -9.59 2.62 -35.29
CA PRO A 71 -10.55 1.83 -34.53
C PRO A 71 -11.39 0.89 -35.39
N HIS A 72 -11.49 1.12 -36.70
CA HIS A 72 -12.21 0.25 -37.63
C HIS A 72 -11.37 -0.93 -38.13
N ASN A 73 -10.05 -0.87 -37.95
CA ASN A 73 -9.11 -1.91 -38.33
C ASN A 73 -8.31 -2.38 -37.11
N MET A 74 -9.01 -2.96 -36.13
CA MET A 74 -8.42 -3.35 -34.85
C MET A 74 -7.46 -4.53 -35.02
N GLN A 75 -6.19 -4.30 -34.68
CA GLN A 75 -5.23 -5.38 -34.51
C GLN A 75 -5.53 -6.18 -33.24
N SER A 76 -5.13 -7.46 -33.21
CA SER A 76 -5.16 -8.25 -31.98
C SER A 76 -4.31 -7.58 -30.88
N PRO A 77 -4.72 -7.70 -29.60
CA PRO A 77 -3.91 -7.16 -28.52
C PRO A 77 -2.51 -7.78 -28.54
N PRO A 78 -1.46 -7.02 -28.17
CA PRO A 78 -0.12 -7.58 -28.09
C PRO A 78 -0.10 -8.74 -27.09
N PRO A 79 0.61 -9.85 -27.39
CA PRO A 79 0.66 -10.98 -26.48
C PRO A 79 1.36 -10.59 -25.18
N ALA A 80 0.77 -10.96 -24.05
CA ALA A 80 1.44 -10.81 -22.75
C ALA A 80 2.73 -11.64 -22.72
N PHE A 81 3.70 -11.22 -21.92
CA PHE A 81 4.91 -12.02 -21.70
C PHE A 81 4.55 -13.33 -20.99
N ASP A 82 5.30 -14.39 -21.32
CA ASP A 82 5.22 -15.67 -20.64
C ASP A 82 5.58 -15.50 -19.18
N PHE A 83 4.65 -15.87 -18.30
CA PHE A 83 4.86 -15.79 -16.86
C PHE A 83 5.67 -16.99 -16.40
N LYS A 84 6.87 -16.73 -15.87
CA LYS A 84 7.88 -17.76 -15.55
C LYS A 84 8.02 -18.02 -14.06
N ALA A 85 7.41 -17.20 -13.21
CA ALA A 85 7.44 -17.44 -11.76
C ALA A 85 6.46 -18.55 -11.37
N ASP A 86 6.70 -19.15 -10.20
CA ASP A 86 5.87 -20.19 -9.59
C ASP A 86 5.24 -19.59 -8.32
N PRO A 87 4.03 -18.99 -8.40
CA PRO A 87 3.40 -18.32 -7.28
C PRO A 87 3.11 -19.31 -6.15
N LYS A 88 3.74 -19.07 -5.01
CA LYS A 88 3.58 -19.93 -3.84
C LYS A 88 4.01 -19.24 -2.57
N LEU A 89 3.45 -19.73 -1.48
CA LEU A 89 3.94 -19.47 -0.14
C LEU A 89 5.19 -20.33 0.09
N ASN A 90 6.33 -19.72 0.37
CA ASN A 90 7.60 -20.42 0.62
C ASN A 90 7.76 -20.83 2.09
N VAL A 91 6.72 -20.66 2.91
CA VAL A 91 6.73 -20.97 4.34
C VAL A 91 5.68 -22.02 4.66
N SER A 92 5.98 -22.89 5.63
CA SER A 92 5.09 -23.95 6.07
C SER A 92 4.05 -23.43 7.07
N LEU A 93 3.07 -22.69 6.55
CA LEU A 93 1.90 -22.24 7.32
C LEU A 93 0.62 -22.79 6.69
N ASP A 94 -0.36 -23.04 7.55
CA ASP A 94 -1.69 -23.49 7.17
C ASP A 94 -2.78 -22.66 7.88
N GLU A 95 -4.04 -22.86 7.51
CA GLU A 95 -5.18 -22.17 8.13
C GLU A 95 -5.33 -22.47 9.63
N SER A 96 -4.70 -23.53 10.14
CA SER A 96 -4.69 -23.89 11.56
C SER A 96 -3.58 -23.21 12.36
N SER A 97 -2.62 -22.58 11.67
CA SER A 97 -1.50 -21.90 12.28
C SER A 97 -1.95 -20.67 13.04
N SER A 98 -1.40 -20.45 14.22
CA SER A 98 -1.77 -19.31 15.06
C SER A 98 -1.35 -17.98 14.40
N PRO A 99 -2.10 -16.88 14.61
CA PRO A 99 -1.72 -15.56 14.12
C PRO A 99 -0.30 -15.14 14.52
N LEU A 100 0.19 -15.62 15.67
CA LEU A 100 1.56 -15.38 16.13
C LEU A 100 2.61 -15.93 15.15
N LYS A 101 2.41 -17.14 14.61
CA LYS A 101 3.35 -17.72 13.63
C LYS A 101 3.45 -16.89 12.34
N TYR A 102 2.35 -16.27 11.91
CA TYR A 102 2.35 -15.36 10.77
C TYR A 102 3.13 -14.07 11.07
N PHE A 103 2.98 -13.53 12.29
CA PHE A 103 3.73 -12.35 12.73
C PHE A 103 5.24 -12.63 12.82
N GLU A 104 5.61 -13.79 13.36
CA GLU A 104 7.00 -14.25 13.53
C GLU A 104 7.76 -14.40 12.21
N LEU A 105 7.07 -14.53 11.06
CA LEU A 105 7.72 -14.50 9.74
C LEU A 105 8.47 -13.19 9.47
N PHE A 106 7.92 -12.08 9.95
CA PHE A 106 8.46 -10.75 9.70
C PHE A 106 9.26 -10.25 10.90
N ILE A 107 8.72 -10.47 12.09
CA ILE A 107 9.26 -10.01 13.37
C ILE A 107 9.58 -11.25 14.22
N ASP A 108 10.76 -11.81 14.02
CA ASP A 108 11.25 -13.01 14.71
C ASP A 108 12.00 -12.66 16.00
N ASP A 109 12.32 -13.70 16.77
CA ASP A 109 13.10 -13.59 18.01
C ASP A 109 14.43 -12.84 17.82
N PHE A 110 15.03 -12.89 16.63
CA PHE A 110 16.24 -12.16 16.30
C PHE A 110 16.02 -10.64 16.27
N LEU A 111 15.03 -10.16 15.51
CA LEU A 111 14.67 -8.73 15.48
C LEU A 111 14.23 -8.23 16.85
N ILE A 112 13.51 -9.08 17.57
CA ILE A 112 13.10 -8.84 18.94
C ILE A 112 14.28 -8.67 19.88
N HIS A 113 15.26 -9.56 19.79
CA HIS A 113 16.46 -9.49 20.60
C HIS A 113 17.23 -8.18 20.34
N ILE A 114 17.36 -7.77 19.07
CA ILE A 114 17.98 -6.49 18.71
C ILE A 114 17.24 -5.33 19.39
N LEU A 115 15.92 -5.27 19.25
CA LEU A 115 15.10 -4.20 19.84
C LEU A 115 15.26 -4.13 21.37
N VAL A 116 15.29 -5.29 22.04
CA VAL A 116 15.47 -5.37 23.49
C VAL A 116 16.84 -4.84 23.91
N GLU A 117 17.91 -5.29 23.24
CA GLU A 117 19.28 -4.86 23.54
C GLU A 117 19.46 -3.35 23.34
N GLU A 118 18.98 -2.81 22.21
CA GLU A 118 19.09 -1.39 21.87
C GLU A 118 18.24 -0.51 22.81
N THR A 119 17.02 -0.92 23.14
CA THR A 119 16.16 -0.24 24.13
C THR A 119 16.82 -0.24 25.52
N ASN A 120 17.40 -1.35 25.94
CA ASN A 120 18.07 -1.46 27.24
C ASN A 120 19.36 -0.65 27.29
N ALA A 121 20.14 -0.59 26.20
CA ALA A 121 21.33 0.23 26.08
C ALA A 121 20.98 1.72 26.18
N PHE A 122 20.01 2.17 25.38
CA PHE A 122 19.55 3.56 25.41
C PHE A 122 19.05 3.99 26.80
N SER A 123 18.35 3.10 27.50
CA SER A 123 17.89 3.37 28.87
C SER A 123 19.05 3.62 29.84
N ARG A 124 20.14 2.84 29.77
CA ARG A 124 21.33 3.01 30.62
C ARG A 124 22.00 4.36 30.37
N ASP A 125 22.16 4.73 29.11
CA ASP A 125 22.85 5.97 28.72
C ASP A 125 22.05 7.22 29.11
N PHE A 126 20.72 7.16 29.04
CA PHE A 126 19.85 8.24 29.48
C PHE A 126 19.84 8.38 31.01
N GLN A 127 19.84 7.27 31.74
CA GLN A 127 19.79 7.27 33.22
C GLN A 127 21.11 7.65 33.88
N GLY A 128 22.26 7.32 33.27
CA GLY A 128 23.56 7.84 33.71
C GLY A 128 23.62 9.36 33.78
N LYS A 129 22.69 10.05 33.11
CA LYS A 129 22.54 11.51 33.10
C LYS A 129 21.45 12.05 34.04
N GLU A 130 20.47 11.24 34.46
CA GLU A 130 19.32 11.67 35.28
C GLU A 130 19.23 11.05 36.69
N GLY A 131 20.13 10.14 37.08
CA GLY A 131 20.23 9.67 38.48
C GLY A 131 19.00 8.92 39.03
N ALA A 132 18.17 8.30 38.18
CA ALA A 132 16.95 7.61 38.59
C ALA A 132 17.05 6.08 38.50
N SER A 133 16.52 5.40 39.53
CA SER A 133 16.49 3.94 39.71
C SER A 133 15.57 3.23 38.71
N TYR A 134 16.08 2.19 38.05
CA TYR A 134 15.32 1.32 37.14
C TYR A 134 15.20 -0.12 37.66
N ALA A 135 13.99 -0.68 37.53
CA ALA A 135 13.75 -2.11 37.61
C ALA A 135 14.16 -2.75 36.27
N LYS A 136 15.34 -3.37 36.21
CA LYS A 136 15.86 -4.10 35.03
C LYS A 136 14.73 -4.77 34.21
N ASN A 137 14.72 -4.57 32.90
CA ASN A 137 13.92 -5.36 31.97
C ASN A 137 14.45 -6.80 32.01
N LYS A 138 13.94 -7.60 32.94
CA LYS A 138 14.41 -8.98 33.17
C LYS A 138 13.79 -10.00 32.20
N GLY A 139 12.96 -9.60 31.26
CA GLY A 139 12.29 -10.55 30.36
C GLY A 139 11.94 -9.97 28.99
N ASN A 140 12.32 -10.71 27.95
CA ASN A 140 11.96 -10.53 26.53
C ASN A 140 10.44 -10.54 26.29
N GLU A 141 9.71 -11.20 27.18
CA GLU A 141 8.41 -11.82 26.90
C GLU A 141 7.22 -10.90 26.65
N ASN A 142 7.35 -9.56 26.76
CA ASN A 142 6.21 -8.66 26.55
C ASN A 142 6.49 -7.34 25.80
N ILE A 143 7.71 -7.12 25.29
CA ILE A 143 8.03 -5.88 24.55
C ILE A 143 7.25 -5.78 23.23
N HIS A 144 6.91 -6.93 22.61
CA HIS A 144 6.20 -6.99 21.33
C HIS A 144 4.77 -6.47 21.37
N TRP A 145 4.11 -6.59 22.52
CA TRP A 145 2.72 -6.17 22.67
C TRP A 145 2.57 -4.66 22.83
N ALA A 146 3.64 -3.96 23.22
CA ALA A 146 3.53 -2.57 23.63
C ALA A 146 3.03 -1.61 22.51
N PRO A 147 3.51 -1.73 21.25
CA PRO A 147 2.98 -0.92 20.15
C PRO A 147 1.56 -1.35 19.73
N SER A 148 1.30 -2.67 19.69
CA SER A 148 0.06 -3.25 19.12
C SER A 148 -1.19 -3.02 19.96
N PHE A 149 -1.06 -2.61 21.23
CA PHE A 149 -2.20 -2.39 22.13
C PHE A 149 -3.14 -1.26 21.67
N ASN A 150 -2.61 -0.22 21.03
CA ASN A 150 -3.40 0.94 20.60
C ASN A 150 -4.16 0.70 19.28
N ASP A 151 -3.73 -0.28 18.49
CA ASP A 151 -4.25 -0.51 17.14
C ASP A 151 -5.52 -1.39 17.16
N VAL A 152 -5.63 -2.29 18.15
CA VAL A 152 -6.80 -3.19 18.30
C VAL A 152 -7.92 -2.54 19.11
N VAL A 153 -7.57 -1.82 20.18
CA VAL A 153 -8.51 -1.08 21.02
C VAL A 153 -7.98 0.33 21.13
N SER A 154 -8.72 1.32 20.61
CA SER A 154 -8.31 2.72 20.66
C SER A 154 -9.03 3.45 21.79
N LEU A 155 -8.29 3.82 22.84
CA LEU A 155 -8.79 4.70 23.90
C LEU A 155 -8.23 6.13 23.75
N PRO A 156 -9.03 7.19 24.01
CA PRO A 156 -8.60 8.58 23.85
C PRO A 156 -7.34 8.98 24.63
N LYS A 157 -7.07 8.31 25.75
CA LYS A 157 -5.88 8.53 26.56
C LYS A 157 -5.22 7.21 26.89
N GLN A 158 -3.90 7.16 26.75
CA GLN A 158 -3.07 5.99 27.06
C GLN A 158 -3.25 5.50 28.51
N GLU A 159 -3.53 6.39 29.46
CA GLU A 159 -3.74 6.00 30.86
C GLU A 159 -5.05 5.21 31.08
N TRP A 160 -6.01 5.30 30.15
CA TRP A 160 -7.30 4.64 30.29
C TRP A 160 -7.23 3.13 30.06
N TYR A 161 -6.21 2.63 29.36
CA TYR A 161 -5.99 1.18 29.21
C TYR A 161 -5.78 0.46 30.55
N TRP A 162 -5.29 1.17 31.58
CA TRP A 162 -5.12 0.65 32.94
C TRP A 162 -6.18 1.20 33.92
N SER A 163 -7.29 1.74 33.40
CA SER A 163 -8.38 2.23 34.22
C SER A 163 -9.02 1.10 35.04
N LYS A 164 -9.32 1.39 36.30
CA LYS A 164 -10.13 0.54 37.18
C LYS A 164 -11.61 0.95 37.20
N ARG A 165 -12.00 1.98 36.45
CA ARG A 165 -13.41 2.39 36.34
C ARG A 165 -14.15 1.35 35.51
N ASP A 166 -15.27 0.86 36.01
CA ASP A 166 -16.06 -0.21 35.36
C ASP A 166 -16.35 0.06 33.88
N SER A 167 -16.68 1.30 33.52
CA SER A 167 -16.99 1.69 32.14
C SER A 167 -15.80 1.66 31.16
N LEU A 168 -14.56 1.57 31.68
CA LEU A 168 -13.31 1.60 30.91
C LEU A 168 -12.39 0.43 31.27
N HIS A 169 -12.85 -0.50 32.11
CA HIS A 169 -11.99 -1.55 32.63
C HIS A 169 -11.80 -2.63 31.56
N ILE A 170 -10.56 -2.74 31.06
CA ILE A 170 -10.19 -3.76 30.07
C ILE A 170 -9.10 -4.64 30.71
N PRO A 171 -9.46 -5.82 31.26
CA PRO A 171 -8.58 -6.59 32.13
C PRO A 171 -7.26 -7.06 31.50
N ILE A 172 -7.22 -7.18 30.17
CA ILE A 172 -6.04 -7.74 29.47
C ILE A 172 -4.78 -6.89 29.68
N PHE A 173 -4.89 -5.56 29.70
CA PHE A 173 -3.71 -4.68 29.79
C PHE A 173 -3.03 -4.77 31.15
N SER A 174 -3.80 -4.74 32.24
CA SER A 174 -3.26 -4.85 33.60
C SER A 174 -2.77 -6.25 33.95
N LYS A 175 -3.30 -7.30 33.29
CA LYS A 175 -2.80 -8.68 33.41
C LYS A 175 -1.45 -8.87 32.74
N ILE A 176 -1.19 -8.21 31.60
CA ILE A 176 0.06 -8.35 30.84
C ILE A 176 1.19 -7.54 31.48
N MET A 177 0.95 -6.25 31.76
CA MET A 177 1.96 -5.39 32.41
C MET A 177 1.34 -4.22 33.16
N THR A 178 2.10 -3.64 34.09
CA THR A 178 1.66 -2.42 34.79
C THR A 178 1.77 -1.19 33.88
N ARG A 179 0.93 -0.18 34.12
CA ARG A 179 0.98 1.12 33.43
C ARG A 179 2.37 1.75 33.47
N ASP A 180 3.02 1.69 34.63
CA ASP A 180 4.31 2.35 34.83
C ASP A 180 5.43 1.60 34.10
N ARG A 181 5.35 0.26 34.03
CA ARG A 181 6.25 -0.54 33.18
C ARG A 181 6.09 -0.19 31.70
N PHE A 182 4.84 -0.13 31.20
CA PHE A 182 4.56 0.27 29.82
C PHE A 182 5.13 1.66 29.49
N ARG A 183 4.84 2.65 30.34
CA ARG A 183 5.35 4.02 30.17
C ARG A 183 6.87 4.05 30.14
N SER A 184 7.51 3.23 30.97
CA SER A 184 8.96 3.14 31.01
C SER A 184 9.54 2.54 29.73
N ILE A 185 8.97 1.44 29.23
CA ILE A 185 9.36 0.84 27.95
C ILE A 185 9.19 1.86 26.82
N MET A 186 8.03 2.52 26.73
CA MET A 186 7.78 3.50 25.67
C MET A 186 8.69 4.75 25.78
N LYS A 187 9.09 5.16 26.99
CA LYS A 187 10.03 6.28 27.19
C LYS A 187 11.41 5.97 26.60
N TYR A 188 11.86 4.72 26.68
CA TYR A 188 13.18 4.30 26.25
C TYR A 188 13.18 3.47 24.97
N TRP A 189 12.02 3.33 24.31
CA TRP A 189 11.88 2.56 23.08
C TRP A 189 12.89 3.04 22.04
N HIS A 190 13.83 2.18 21.70
CA HIS A 190 14.93 2.50 20.82
C HIS A 190 15.17 1.33 19.89
N LEU A 191 15.04 1.55 18.58
CA LEU A 191 15.23 0.50 17.60
C LEU A 191 16.70 0.29 17.27
N CYS A 192 17.43 1.38 16.95
CA CYS A 192 18.88 1.40 16.78
C CYS A 192 19.37 2.82 16.44
N GLU A 193 20.70 3.03 16.49
CA GLU A 193 21.36 4.23 15.99
C GLU A 193 21.54 4.21 14.46
N GLY A 194 21.29 5.37 13.83
CA GLY A 194 21.49 5.71 12.41
C GLY A 194 21.71 4.54 11.43
N PRO A 195 22.96 4.14 11.12
CA PRO A 195 23.29 3.18 10.06
C PRO A 195 22.59 1.81 10.20
N LYS A 196 22.40 1.35 11.44
CA LYS A 196 21.74 0.06 11.73
C LYS A 196 20.26 0.06 11.30
N MET A 197 19.63 1.23 11.18
CA MET A 197 18.23 1.33 10.75
C MET A 197 18.07 0.82 9.32
N GLY A 198 19.03 1.15 8.44
CA GLY A 198 19.04 0.65 7.06
C GLY A 198 19.13 -0.88 7.01
N GLU A 199 19.94 -1.48 7.88
CA GLU A 199 20.09 -2.94 7.97
C GLU A 199 18.80 -3.63 8.44
N ILE A 200 18.12 -3.09 9.45
CA ILE A 200 16.84 -3.63 9.94
C ILE A 200 15.75 -3.51 8.87
N VAL A 201 15.65 -2.34 8.21
CA VAL A 201 14.70 -2.11 7.12
C VAL A 201 14.94 -3.11 5.98
N GLU A 202 16.20 -3.29 5.59
CA GLU A 202 16.59 -4.25 4.55
C GLU A 202 16.27 -5.69 4.96
N LEU A 203 16.48 -6.04 6.24
CA LEU A 203 16.14 -7.37 6.76
C LEU A 203 14.63 -7.64 6.67
N ILE A 204 13.78 -6.69 7.07
CA ILE A 204 12.32 -6.81 6.95
C ILE A 204 11.90 -6.89 5.48
N ARG A 205 12.50 -6.04 4.62
CA ARG A 205 12.25 -6.04 3.17
C ARG A 205 12.56 -7.39 2.53
N ARG A 206 13.67 -8.03 2.90
CA ARG A 206 14.02 -9.39 2.45
C ARG A 206 13.05 -10.45 2.94
N LYS A 207 12.56 -10.34 4.18
CA LYS A 207 11.55 -11.27 4.69
C LYS A 207 10.26 -11.19 3.87
N CYS A 208 9.83 -10.00 3.46
CA CYS A 208 8.70 -9.83 2.54
C CYS A 208 8.89 -10.60 1.23
N SER A 209 10.04 -10.45 0.57
CA SER A 209 10.27 -11.13 -0.71
C SER A 209 10.49 -12.64 -0.58
N MET A 210 10.93 -13.12 0.58
CA MET A 210 11.17 -14.55 0.82
C MET A 210 9.89 -15.33 1.12
N VAL A 211 8.91 -14.73 1.81
CA VAL A 211 7.70 -15.43 2.28
C VAL A 211 6.78 -15.85 1.14
N LEU A 212 6.59 -14.98 0.14
CA LEU A 212 5.65 -15.21 -0.96
C LEU A 212 6.30 -14.89 -2.30
N VAL A 213 6.21 -15.83 -3.24
CA VAL A 213 6.39 -15.51 -4.67
C VAL A 213 5.05 -15.02 -5.20
N PRO A 214 4.94 -13.75 -5.65
CA PRO A 214 3.66 -13.21 -6.07
C PRO A 214 3.19 -13.79 -7.40
N SER A 215 1.88 -13.78 -7.57
CA SER A 215 1.18 -14.00 -8.84
C SER A 215 1.46 -12.88 -9.84
N LYS A 216 1.01 -13.09 -11.08
CA LYS A 216 1.37 -12.26 -12.24
C LYS A 216 1.08 -10.77 -12.06
N SER A 217 0.01 -10.40 -11.36
CA SER A 217 -0.47 -9.02 -11.27
C SER A 217 0.05 -8.31 -10.03
N LEU A 218 0.77 -7.22 -10.25
CA LEU A 218 1.37 -6.39 -9.21
C LEU A 218 0.87 -4.94 -9.32
N LEU A 219 0.95 -4.18 -8.24
CA LEU A 219 0.71 -2.74 -8.25
C LEU A 219 1.73 -1.99 -7.40
N VAL A 220 2.01 -0.73 -7.77
CA VAL A 220 2.82 0.19 -6.96
C VAL A 220 1.93 1.21 -6.30
N GLU A 221 2.06 1.36 -4.99
CA GLU A 221 1.29 2.33 -4.21
C GLU A 221 2.22 3.21 -3.36
N GLU A 222 1.89 4.50 -3.25
CA GLU A 222 2.53 5.39 -2.28
C GLU A 222 1.83 5.24 -0.92
N THR A 223 2.59 4.75 0.07
CA THR A 223 2.18 4.70 1.47
C THR A 223 2.77 5.89 2.22
N MET A 224 1.93 6.71 2.84
CA MET A 224 2.40 7.88 3.59
C MET A 224 2.39 7.63 5.08
N GLN A 225 3.48 7.98 5.77
CA GLN A 225 3.58 7.93 7.22
C GLN A 225 3.64 9.33 7.82
N ILE A 226 2.66 9.71 8.65
CA ILE A 226 2.65 11.04 9.28
C ILE A 226 3.74 11.08 10.36
N PHE A 227 4.77 11.92 10.19
CA PHE A 227 5.80 12.15 11.21
C PHE A 227 5.67 13.55 11.80
N LYS A 228 5.27 13.64 13.07
CA LYS A 228 5.18 14.92 13.79
C LYS A 228 6.54 15.46 14.27
N SER A 229 7.65 14.76 14.05
CA SER A 229 9.01 15.16 14.47
C SER A 229 9.77 15.90 13.37
N ARG A 230 10.80 16.71 13.69
CA ARG A 230 11.65 17.40 12.70
C ARG A 230 12.63 16.43 12.04
N LEU A 231 12.18 15.70 11.02
CA LEU A 231 13.03 14.83 10.20
C LEU A 231 13.48 15.56 8.93
N GLY A 232 14.75 15.39 8.53
CA GLY A 232 15.35 16.08 7.38
C GLY A 232 14.87 15.59 6.00
N TRP A 233 14.13 14.48 5.94
CA TRP A 233 13.62 13.85 4.72
C TRP A 233 12.10 13.96 4.59
N LYS A 234 11.50 14.94 5.27
CA LYS A 234 10.09 15.28 5.13
C LYS A 234 9.80 15.74 3.71
N GLN A 235 8.81 15.12 3.08
CA GLN A 235 8.20 15.61 1.86
C GLN A 235 6.87 16.29 2.20
N TYR A 236 6.70 17.52 1.69
CA TYR A 236 5.41 18.16 1.68
C TYR A 236 4.57 17.60 0.53
N VAL A 237 3.30 17.31 0.80
CA VAL A 237 2.35 16.85 -0.24
C VAL A 237 1.15 17.81 -0.24
N PRO A 238 1.11 18.82 -1.14
CA PRO A 238 0.13 19.91 -1.10
C PRO A 238 -1.34 19.46 -1.10
N MET A 239 -1.65 18.35 -1.76
CA MET A 239 -3.03 17.85 -1.93
C MET A 239 -3.57 17.05 -0.74
N LYS A 240 -2.73 16.65 0.23
CA LYS A 240 -3.16 15.93 1.43
C LYS A 240 -2.95 16.85 2.64
N ARG A 241 -4.05 17.47 3.10
CA ARG A 241 -4.09 18.52 4.15
C ARG A 241 -3.01 18.35 5.22
N SER A 242 -2.19 19.38 5.40
CA SER A 242 -1.29 19.55 6.56
C SER A 242 -0.34 18.38 6.82
N TYR A 243 0.20 17.76 5.78
CA TYR A 243 1.11 16.62 5.90
C TYR A 243 2.57 17.06 5.88
N GLU A 244 3.28 16.78 6.97
CA GLU A 244 4.75 16.72 7.03
C GLU A 244 5.13 15.27 7.39
N GLY A 245 5.77 14.54 6.48
CA GLY A 245 6.16 13.15 6.72
C GLY A 245 7.06 12.58 5.61
N GLY A 246 7.53 11.35 5.78
CA GLY A 246 8.32 10.64 4.79
C GLY A 246 7.42 9.81 3.88
N SER A 247 7.70 9.84 2.57
CA SER A 247 7.02 8.97 1.61
C SER A 247 7.65 7.58 1.62
N SER A 248 6.81 6.55 1.70
CA SER A 248 7.20 5.17 1.45
C SER A 248 6.39 4.65 0.27
N TYR A 249 6.92 3.64 -0.41
CA TYR A 249 6.30 3.05 -1.59
C TYR A 249 6.31 1.55 -1.42
N ALA A 250 5.21 0.89 -1.79
CA ALA A 250 5.06 -0.54 -1.68
C ALA A 250 4.78 -1.16 -3.06
N LEU A 251 5.40 -2.31 -3.31
CA LEU A 251 5.04 -3.21 -4.38
C LEU A 251 4.11 -4.28 -3.80
N ILE A 252 2.91 -4.37 -4.34
CA ILE A 252 1.83 -5.16 -3.76
C ILE A 252 1.35 -6.18 -4.78
N GLU A 253 1.11 -7.42 -4.34
CA GLU A 253 0.40 -8.41 -5.13
C GLU A 253 -1.09 -8.03 -5.22
N ALA A 254 -1.60 -7.84 -6.43
CA ALA A 254 -2.95 -7.30 -6.64
C ALA A 254 -4.06 -8.20 -6.06
N HIS A 255 -3.89 -9.52 -6.11
CA HIS A 255 -4.92 -10.46 -5.67
C HIS A 255 -5.07 -10.54 -4.13
N SER A 256 -3.95 -10.53 -3.40
CA SER A 256 -3.95 -10.75 -1.94
C SER A 256 -3.77 -9.47 -1.12
N GLY A 257 -3.25 -8.40 -1.73
CA GLY A 257 -2.81 -7.21 -1.01
C GLY A 257 -1.46 -7.40 -0.29
N TYR A 258 -0.74 -8.49 -0.56
CA TYR A 258 0.54 -8.78 0.08
C TYR A 258 1.63 -7.82 -0.39
N ILE A 259 2.36 -7.21 0.56
CA ILE A 259 3.50 -6.34 0.27
C ILE A 259 4.71 -7.23 -0.07
N CYS A 260 5.07 -7.26 -1.35
CA CYS A 260 6.19 -8.03 -1.87
C CYS A 260 7.53 -7.34 -1.61
N ASN A 261 7.54 -6.02 -1.71
CA ASN A 261 8.72 -5.17 -1.53
C ASN A 261 8.26 -3.77 -1.09
N PHE A 262 9.13 -3.00 -0.45
CA PHE A 262 8.85 -1.61 -0.11
C PHE A 262 10.13 -0.78 -0.07
N LEU A 263 9.98 0.54 -0.23
CA LEU A 263 11.06 1.51 -0.27
C LEU A 263 10.69 2.75 0.55
N PHE A 264 11.57 3.17 1.44
CA PHE A 264 11.49 4.49 2.06
C PHE A 264 12.24 5.50 1.19
N TYR A 265 11.57 6.59 0.80
CA TYR A 265 12.21 7.65 0.06
C TYR A 265 12.81 8.67 1.02
N VAL A 266 14.13 8.78 1.00
CA VAL A 266 14.92 9.65 1.88
C VAL A 266 15.58 10.82 1.12
N GLY A 267 15.02 11.18 -0.05
CA GLY A 267 15.58 12.24 -0.88
C GLY A 267 16.75 11.74 -1.73
N LYS A 268 17.81 12.55 -1.82
CA LYS A 268 19.00 12.28 -2.66
C LYS A 268 19.77 11.03 -2.23
N ASP A 269 19.67 10.66 -0.96
CA ASP A 269 20.35 9.50 -0.38
C ASP A 269 19.59 8.18 -0.59
N THR A 270 18.47 8.20 -1.35
CA THR A 270 17.72 6.99 -1.64
C THR A 270 18.54 6.07 -2.56
N PRO A 271 18.77 4.79 -2.19
CA PRO A 271 19.70 3.89 -2.88
C PRO A 271 19.08 3.27 -4.15
N PHE A 272 18.80 4.09 -5.15
CA PHE A 272 18.31 3.64 -6.45
C PHE A 272 19.39 2.96 -7.29
N MET A 273 18.99 2.09 -8.22
CA MET A 273 19.87 1.56 -9.26
C MET A 273 20.53 2.66 -10.10
N GLU A 274 21.86 2.63 -10.25
CA GLU A 274 22.60 3.67 -10.99
C GLU A 274 22.18 3.77 -12.46
N GLU A 275 21.89 2.63 -13.10
CA GLU A 275 21.40 2.56 -14.50
C GLU A 275 20.07 3.30 -14.73
N THR A 276 19.31 3.57 -13.66
CA THR A 276 18.01 4.25 -13.74
C THR A 276 18.12 5.77 -13.57
N ARG A 277 19.34 6.33 -13.48
CA ARG A 277 19.57 7.75 -13.19
C ARG A 277 18.97 8.71 -14.21
N SER A 278 18.80 8.29 -15.46
CA SER A 278 18.16 9.09 -16.52
C SER A 278 16.64 9.17 -16.41
N PHE A 279 16.02 8.34 -15.56
CA PHE A 279 14.58 8.32 -15.37
C PHE A 279 14.12 9.33 -14.31
N SER A 280 12.84 9.72 -14.39
CA SER A 280 12.20 10.54 -13.37
C SER A 280 12.22 9.84 -12.00
N LYS A 281 12.08 10.61 -10.91
CA LYS A 281 11.98 10.08 -9.53
C LYS A 281 10.93 8.96 -9.42
N SER A 282 9.72 9.19 -9.94
CA SER A 282 8.62 8.22 -9.87
C SER A 282 8.97 6.92 -10.61
N SER A 283 9.59 7.03 -11.78
CA SER A 283 10.04 5.86 -12.54
C SER A 283 11.15 5.11 -11.81
N ARG A 284 12.12 5.81 -11.20
CA ARG A 284 13.19 5.18 -10.40
C ARG A 284 12.65 4.39 -9.22
N ILE A 285 11.62 4.90 -8.53
CA ILE A 285 10.90 4.18 -7.46
C ILE A 285 10.31 2.86 -7.97
N VAL A 286 9.58 2.90 -9.08
CA VAL A 286 8.97 1.71 -9.67
C VAL A 286 10.03 0.67 -10.03
N LEU A 287 11.10 1.11 -10.70
CA LEU A 287 12.17 0.22 -11.13
C LEU A 287 12.89 -0.41 -9.92
N GLU A 288 13.16 0.38 -8.88
CA GLU A 288 13.75 -0.09 -7.64
C GLU A 288 12.92 -1.18 -6.96
N LEU A 289 11.60 -0.96 -6.86
CA LEU A 289 10.69 -1.93 -6.29
C LEU A 289 10.62 -3.23 -7.11
N MET A 290 10.72 -3.15 -8.44
CA MET A 290 10.64 -4.27 -9.37
C MET A 290 11.95 -5.05 -9.57
N ARG A 291 13.08 -4.59 -8.99
CA ARG A 291 14.44 -5.09 -9.23
C ARG A 291 14.54 -6.62 -9.33
N ASP A 292 13.97 -7.32 -8.35
CA ASP A 292 14.09 -8.77 -8.20
C ASP A 292 13.03 -9.56 -9.01
N LEU A 293 12.12 -8.87 -9.68
CA LEU A 293 10.99 -9.46 -10.42
C LEU A 293 11.08 -9.27 -11.94
N PHE A 294 12.07 -8.54 -12.44
CA PHE A 294 12.30 -8.41 -13.88
C PHE A 294 12.48 -9.76 -14.58
N ASP A 295 12.18 -9.78 -15.88
CA ASP A 295 12.42 -10.90 -16.80
C ASP A 295 11.59 -12.17 -16.52
N LYS A 296 10.57 -12.05 -15.66
CA LYS A 296 9.69 -13.14 -15.22
C LYS A 296 8.25 -13.06 -15.77
N GLY A 297 7.92 -12.06 -16.59
CA GLY A 297 6.59 -11.95 -17.21
C GLY A 297 5.48 -11.41 -16.31
N TYR A 298 5.82 -10.60 -15.30
CA TYR A 298 4.83 -9.92 -14.45
C TYR A 298 4.06 -8.85 -15.23
N CYS A 299 2.89 -8.47 -14.74
CA CYS A 299 2.08 -7.36 -15.21
C CYS A 299 1.92 -6.34 -14.09
N LEU A 300 2.40 -5.12 -14.31
CA LEU A 300 2.41 -4.05 -13.34
C LEU A 300 1.30 -3.04 -13.60
N ALA A 301 0.43 -2.85 -12.62
CA ALA A 301 -0.53 -1.77 -12.56
C ALA A 301 0.10 -0.52 -11.96
N LEU A 302 0.03 0.59 -12.69
CA LEU A 302 0.61 1.87 -12.29
C LEU A 302 -0.49 2.92 -12.14
N ASP A 303 -0.44 3.65 -11.03
CA ASP A 303 -1.21 4.87 -10.89
C ASP A 303 -0.55 6.05 -11.62
N THR A 304 -1.34 7.07 -11.85
CA THR A 304 -1.05 8.27 -12.63
C THR A 304 0.31 8.91 -12.33
N PRO A 305 0.75 9.09 -11.07
CA PRO A 305 2.06 9.68 -10.79
C PRO A 305 3.23 8.86 -11.35
N PHE A 306 3.08 7.53 -11.41
CA PHE A 306 4.12 6.58 -11.80
C PHE A 306 4.14 6.26 -13.29
N SER A 307 3.03 6.45 -14.00
CA SER A 307 2.90 6.07 -15.41
C SER A 307 3.61 7.03 -16.37
N SER A 308 4.58 6.52 -17.14
CA SER A 308 5.17 7.23 -18.28
C SER A 308 5.48 6.28 -19.43
N ALA A 309 5.56 6.80 -20.65
CA ALA A 309 5.88 5.99 -21.82
C ALA A 309 7.30 5.42 -21.76
N SER A 310 8.28 6.23 -21.32
CA SER A 310 9.67 5.80 -21.16
C SER A 310 9.83 4.69 -20.11
N LEU A 311 9.11 4.76 -18.99
CA LEU A 311 9.09 3.69 -17.99
C LEU A 311 8.49 2.40 -18.57
N ALA A 312 7.37 2.51 -19.29
CA ALA A 312 6.73 1.36 -19.89
C ALA A 312 7.63 0.66 -20.92
N ASP A 313 8.36 1.42 -21.75
CA ASP A 313 9.33 0.85 -22.69
C ASP A 313 10.46 0.10 -21.97
N TYR A 314 10.97 0.65 -20.85
CA TYR A 314 11.98 -0.03 -20.04
C TYR A 314 11.44 -1.33 -19.44
N LEU A 315 10.23 -1.31 -18.87
CA LEU A 315 9.57 -2.49 -18.31
C LEU A 315 9.35 -3.57 -19.38
N VAL A 316 8.94 -3.18 -20.58
CA VAL A 316 8.82 -4.09 -21.74
C VAL A 316 10.17 -4.71 -22.10
N SER A 317 11.27 -3.94 -22.08
CA SER A 317 12.61 -4.46 -22.32
C SER A 317 13.07 -5.49 -21.27
N ARG A 318 12.47 -5.45 -20.08
CA ARG A 318 12.68 -6.38 -18.95
C ARG A 318 11.53 -7.38 -18.78
N ALA A 319 10.89 -7.75 -19.90
CA ALA A 319 9.77 -8.68 -20.01
C ALA A 319 8.69 -8.49 -18.91
N THR A 320 8.32 -7.23 -18.65
CA THR A 320 7.29 -6.83 -17.70
C THR A 320 6.20 -6.06 -18.45
N ASP A 321 4.97 -6.55 -18.37
CA ASP A 321 3.80 -5.89 -18.93
C ASP A 321 3.32 -4.76 -18.02
N VAL A 322 2.62 -3.77 -18.59
CA VAL A 322 2.14 -2.59 -17.86
C VAL A 322 0.69 -2.30 -18.24
N ILE A 323 -0.08 -1.89 -17.24
CA ILE A 323 -1.36 -1.20 -17.37
C ILE A 323 -1.33 0.02 -16.45
N GLY A 324 -1.90 1.16 -16.86
CA GLY A 324 -1.92 2.29 -15.95
C GLY A 324 -2.67 3.51 -16.44
N ASN A 325 -3.08 4.35 -15.49
CA ASN A 325 -3.65 5.67 -15.77
C ASN A 325 -2.57 6.59 -16.32
N LEU A 326 -2.92 7.49 -17.24
CA LEU A 326 -1.97 8.35 -17.94
C LEU A 326 -2.43 9.80 -17.93
N ILE A 327 -1.50 10.74 -17.74
CA ILE A 327 -1.70 12.16 -18.06
C ILE A 327 -1.19 12.39 -19.50
N PRO A 328 -2.05 12.83 -20.43
CA PRO A 328 -1.68 12.99 -21.85
C PRO A 328 -0.58 14.01 -22.16
N ASP A 329 -0.40 15.02 -21.30
CA ASP A 329 0.60 16.09 -21.42
C ASP A 329 2.01 15.65 -20.94
N ARG A 330 2.21 14.36 -20.65
CA ARG A 330 3.54 13.86 -20.27
C ARG A 330 4.46 13.80 -21.50
N LYS A 331 5.76 14.01 -21.24
CA LYS A 331 6.85 13.84 -22.23
C LYS A 331 6.76 12.48 -22.92
N ASP A 332 7.21 12.44 -24.17
CA ASP A 332 7.28 11.23 -25.03
C ASP A 332 5.94 10.61 -25.46
N LEU A 333 4.81 11.31 -25.25
CA LEU A 333 3.51 10.94 -25.77
C LEU A 333 3.19 11.65 -27.10
N PRO A 334 2.30 11.07 -27.94
CA PRO A 334 1.80 11.74 -29.13
C PRO A 334 1.10 13.05 -28.74
N PRO A 335 1.50 14.22 -29.29
CA PRO A 335 0.92 15.49 -28.85
C PRO A 335 -0.60 15.61 -29.14
N ASP A 336 -1.09 14.86 -30.11
CA ASP A 336 -2.53 14.80 -30.42
C ASP A 336 -3.34 14.00 -29.38
N LEU A 337 -2.70 13.13 -28.59
CA LEU A 337 -3.36 12.46 -27.47
C LEU A 337 -3.90 13.51 -26.48
N GLU A 338 -3.13 14.53 -26.17
CA GLU A 338 -3.55 15.62 -25.30
C GLU A 338 -4.53 16.57 -26.01
N ARG A 339 -4.12 17.13 -27.15
CA ARG A 339 -4.81 18.26 -27.78
C ARG A 339 -6.13 17.92 -28.46
N ARG A 340 -6.29 16.69 -28.95
CA ARG A 340 -7.47 16.32 -29.75
C ARG A 340 -8.71 16.25 -28.85
N LYS A 341 -9.72 17.03 -29.22
CA LYS A 341 -11.05 17.01 -28.58
C LYS A 341 -11.85 15.86 -29.18
N LEU A 342 -12.46 15.07 -28.31
CA LEU A 342 -13.25 13.91 -28.68
C LEU A 342 -14.73 14.18 -28.40
N LEU A 343 -15.64 13.57 -29.17
CA LEU A 343 -17.04 13.56 -28.82
C LEU A 343 -17.29 12.54 -27.71
N LYS A 344 -18.47 12.59 -27.11
CA LYS A 344 -18.84 11.62 -26.09
C LYS A 344 -18.88 10.21 -26.69
N ASP A 345 -18.28 9.29 -25.96
CA ASP A 345 -18.09 7.87 -26.25
C ASP A 345 -17.06 7.57 -27.38
N ASP A 346 -16.35 8.60 -27.88
CA ASP A 346 -15.23 8.45 -28.82
C ASP A 346 -13.92 8.02 -28.14
N VAL A 347 -13.03 7.41 -28.93
CA VAL A 347 -11.70 6.96 -28.53
C VAL A 347 -10.66 7.32 -29.59
N ILE A 348 -9.48 7.71 -29.14
CA ILE A 348 -8.26 7.73 -29.95
C ILE A 348 -7.18 6.94 -29.24
N ALA A 349 -6.32 6.28 -30.01
CA ALA A 349 -5.19 5.58 -29.46
C ALA A 349 -4.01 5.62 -30.42
N TYR A 350 -2.82 5.53 -29.85
CA TYR A 350 -1.57 5.47 -30.56
C TYR A 350 -0.81 4.25 -30.07
N GLN A 351 -0.02 3.66 -30.95
CA GLN A 351 0.84 2.54 -30.62
C GLN A 351 2.29 2.85 -30.96
N ARG A 352 3.20 2.38 -30.11
CA ARG A 352 4.65 2.38 -30.29
C ARG A 352 5.18 1.03 -29.81
N GLY A 353 5.59 0.20 -30.76
CA GLY A 353 5.97 -1.19 -30.45
C GLY A 353 4.83 -1.93 -29.72
N LYS A 354 5.11 -2.43 -28.51
CA LYS A 354 4.12 -3.11 -27.65
C LYS A 354 3.22 -2.13 -26.87
N LEU A 355 3.66 -0.89 -26.68
CA LEU A 355 2.97 0.10 -25.86
C LEU A 355 1.86 0.79 -26.64
N MET A 356 0.64 0.77 -26.09
CA MET A 356 -0.49 1.57 -26.53
C MET A 356 -0.75 2.69 -25.52
N ALA A 357 -0.99 3.90 -26.01
CA ALA A 357 -1.55 5.01 -25.26
C ALA A 357 -2.94 5.35 -25.80
N LEU A 358 -3.94 5.43 -24.93
CA LEU A 358 -5.35 5.58 -25.28
C LEU A 358 -5.96 6.76 -24.54
N LYS A 359 -6.82 7.51 -25.23
CA LYS A 359 -7.71 8.51 -24.64
C LYS A 359 -9.14 8.22 -25.05
N TRP A 360 -10.02 8.13 -24.08
CA TRP A 360 -11.46 7.91 -24.26
C TRP A 360 -12.26 9.01 -23.59
N GLN A 361 -13.32 9.45 -24.25
CA GLN A 361 -14.17 10.53 -23.78
C GLN A 361 -15.51 9.99 -23.29
N GLY A 362 -15.62 9.74 -21.99
CA GLY A 362 -16.91 9.45 -21.36
C GLY A 362 -17.61 10.71 -20.86
N LYS A 363 -18.12 10.64 -19.63
CA LYS A 363 -18.52 11.84 -18.85
C LYS A 363 -17.34 12.78 -18.60
N ARG A 364 -16.13 12.22 -18.53
CA ARG A 364 -14.85 12.91 -18.43
C ARG A 364 -13.87 12.21 -19.37
N ALA A 365 -12.90 12.95 -19.89
CA ALA A 365 -11.79 12.36 -20.61
C ALA A 365 -10.96 11.51 -19.65
N LEU A 366 -10.68 10.27 -20.03
CA LEU A 366 -9.79 9.36 -19.31
C LEU A 366 -8.70 8.93 -20.28
N SER A 367 -7.47 8.84 -19.80
CA SER A 367 -6.34 8.36 -20.59
C SER A 367 -5.59 7.29 -19.82
N ALA A 368 -5.08 6.31 -20.56
CA ALA A 368 -4.40 5.15 -20.01
C ALA A 368 -3.34 4.64 -20.99
N LEU A 369 -2.39 3.87 -20.48
CA LEU A 369 -1.44 3.11 -21.29
C LEU A 369 -1.52 1.62 -20.98
N SER A 370 -1.13 0.81 -21.97
CA SER A 370 -1.03 -0.63 -21.78
C SER A 370 -0.09 -1.30 -22.76
N THR A 371 0.48 -2.43 -22.36
CA THR A 371 1.27 -3.31 -23.23
C THR A 371 0.54 -4.59 -23.64
N ILE A 372 -0.68 -4.83 -23.13
CA ILE A 372 -1.44 -6.08 -23.31
C ILE A 372 -2.86 -5.86 -23.84
N HIS A 373 -3.26 -4.61 -24.05
CA HIS A 373 -4.58 -4.24 -24.57
C HIS A 373 -4.45 -3.65 -25.98
N ASN A 374 -5.55 -3.73 -26.72
CA ASN A 374 -5.82 -2.91 -27.89
C ASN A 374 -6.98 -1.94 -27.60
N VAL A 375 -7.51 -1.30 -28.63
CA VAL A 375 -8.63 -0.35 -28.55
C VAL A 375 -10.00 -1.00 -28.33
N SER A 376 -10.06 -2.29 -27.99
CA SER A 376 -11.32 -3.00 -27.78
C SER A 376 -12.16 -2.38 -26.67
N MET A 377 -13.46 -2.36 -26.91
CA MET A 377 -14.48 -1.76 -26.05
C MET A 377 -15.43 -2.85 -25.54
N GLN A 378 -15.98 -2.67 -24.33
CA GLN A 378 -16.94 -3.60 -23.75
C GLN A 378 -18.08 -2.86 -23.03
N THR A 379 -19.28 -3.43 -23.11
CA THR A 379 -20.45 -2.97 -22.35
C THR A 379 -20.40 -3.53 -20.93
N MET A 380 -20.35 -2.64 -19.95
CA MET A 380 -20.27 -2.97 -18.54
C MET A 380 -21.60 -2.70 -17.82
N LYS A 381 -22.17 -3.73 -17.19
CA LYS A 381 -23.42 -3.62 -16.42
C LYS A 381 -23.14 -3.16 -15.00
N PHE A 382 -23.62 -1.99 -14.61
CA PHE A 382 -23.52 -1.51 -13.23
C PHE A 382 -24.74 -1.94 -12.40
N LYS A 383 -24.53 -2.26 -11.11
CA LYS A 383 -25.59 -2.63 -10.14
C LYS A 383 -26.73 -1.61 -10.01
N ARG A 384 -26.57 -0.38 -10.53
CA ARG A 384 -27.56 0.71 -10.50
C ARG A 384 -28.13 1.07 -11.90
N GLY A 385 -28.03 0.18 -12.88
CA GLY A 385 -28.93 0.17 -14.04
C GLY A 385 -28.59 1.12 -15.21
N LYS A 386 -27.34 1.57 -15.35
CA LYS A 386 -26.87 2.14 -16.62
C LYS A 386 -25.65 1.38 -17.10
N ASP A 387 -25.80 0.76 -18.26
CA ASP A 387 -24.70 0.14 -18.97
C ASP A 387 -23.74 1.23 -19.45
N CYS A 388 -22.45 0.97 -19.37
CA CYS A 388 -21.40 1.87 -19.85
C CYS A 388 -20.58 1.13 -20.90
N TYR A 389 -20.49 1.69 -22.11
CA TYR A 389 -19.58 1.22 -23.13
C TYR A 389 -18.26 1.97 -23.01
N LYS A 390 -17.18 1.27 -22.66
CA LYS A 390 -15.86 1.88 -22.45
C LYS A 390 -14.73 0.91 -22.84
N PRO A 391 -13.48 1.38 -23.01
CA PRO A 391 -12.34 0.52 -23.31
C PRO A 391 -12.15 -0.56 -22.23
N ILE A 392 -11.80 -1.78 -22.65
CA ILE A 392 -11.50 -2.91 -21.74
C ILE A 392 -10.36 -2.54 -20.78
N LEU A 393 -9.34 -1.85 -21.30
CA LEU A 393 -8.23 -1.31 -20.50
C LEU A 393 -8.71 -0.49 -19.28
N LEU A 394 -9.70 0.39 -19.47
CA LEU A 394 -10.23 1.22 -18.38
C LEU A 394 -11.11 0.41 -17.42
N PHE A 395 -11.48 -0.82 -17.75
CA PHE A 395 -12.12 -1.72 -16.81
C PHE A 395 -11.07 -2.47 -15.98
N ASP A 396 -10.04 -3.01 -16.63
CA ASP A 396 -9.00 -3.81 -15.98
C ASP A 396 -8.14 -2.99 -15.02
N ILE A 397 -7.93 -1.70 -15.27
CA ILE A 397 -7.28 -0.79 -14.30
C ILE A 397 -8.07 -0.66 -12.99
N ASN A 398 -9.40 -0.88 -13.01
CA ASN A 398 -10.27 -0.73 -11.84
C ASN A 398 -10.58 -2.05 -11.11
N GLN A 399 -10.13 -3.19 -11.64
CA GLN A 399 -10.22 -4.48 -10.96
C GLN A 399 -9.01 -4.67 -10.05
#